data_AF-A0A2R6KYN7-F1
#
_entry.id   AF-A0A2R6KYN7-F1
#
_cell.length_a   1.000
_cell.length_b   1.000
_cell.length_c   1.000
_cell.angle_alpha   90.00
_cell.angle_beta   90.00
_cell.angle_gamma   90.00
#
_symmetry.space_group_name_H-M   'P 1'
#
loop_
_entity.id
_entity.type
_entity.pdbx_description
1 polymer ?
#
loop_
_entity_poly.entity_id
_entity_poly.type
_entity_poly.pdbx_seq_one_letter_code
_entity_poly.pdbx_strand_id
1 'polypeptide(L)'
;MREPRTELAERIAGEVALSADPGATLRKWREEFDVTQTRLAEELDVSASVVSDYESGRRENPGIGVVRRVVEALLDVDERRGGDRVRQHARVLSAGFDQDVVHDLREYEATVPLGRFHRAVDAETVAAGRADTVAGHTVINSVAAIKRLSSEEFYRLYGQSTNRALVFTDVTRGESPLVALRVVTPTPSAVVLHGIERADLWEHA
;
A
#
# COMPACT_ATOMS: atom_id res chain seq x y z
N MET A 1 8.50 -10.97 -18.97
CA MET A 1 7.71 -10.28 -17.93
C MET A 1 6.77 -9.34 -18.65
N ARG A 2 5.50 -9.29 -18.26
CA ARG A 2 4.57 -8.27 -18.80
C ARG A 2 4.97 -6.91 -18.22
N GLU A 3 4.62 -5.82 -18.90
CA GLU A 3 4.92 -4.49 -18.38
C GLU A 3 4.12 -4.21 -17.10
N PRO A 4 4.74 -3.65 -16.04
CA PRO A 4 4.10 -3.27 -14.78
C PRO A 4 2.77 -2.54 -14.93
N ARG A 5 2.72 -1.61 -15.89
CA ARG A 5 1.53 -0.83 -16.24
C ARG A 5 0.38 -1.74 -16.68
N THR A 6 0.67 -2.68 -17.57
CA THR A 6 -0.32 -3.60 -18.14
C THR A 6 -0.85 -4.57 -17.10
N GLU A 7 0.02 -5.12 -16.25
CA GLU A 7 -0.42 -5.99 -15.14
C GLU A 7 -1.32 -5.24 -14.16
N LEU A 8 -0.99 -3.99 -13.83
CA LEU A 8 -1.83 -3.17 -12.97
C LEU A 8 -3.16 -2.82 -13.64
N ALA A 9 -3.16 -2.48 -14.93
CA ALA A 9 -4.38 -2.20 -15.68
C ALA A 9 -5.33 -3.41 -15.69
N GLU A 10 -4.81 -4.60 -15.97
CA GLU A 10 -5.56 -5.86 -15.94
C GLU A 10 -6.14 -6.14 -14.55
N ARG A 11 -5.35 -5.91 -13.48
CA ARG A 11 -5.80 -6.05 -12.10
C ARG A 11 -6.93 -5.09 -11.76
N ILE A 12 -6.79 -3.80 -12.06
CA ILE A 12 -7.81 -2.78 -11.77
C ILE A 12 -9.10 -3.12 -12.52
N ALA A 13 -9.01 -3.39 -13.83
CA ALA A 13 -10.17 -3.71 -14.65
C ALA A 13 -10.86 -5.00 -14.19
N GLY A 14 -10.09 -6.03 -13.82
CA GLY A 14 -10.60 -7.28 -13.26
C GLY A 14 -11.31 -7.09 -11.93
N GLU A 15 -10.74 -6.29 -11.02
CA GLU A 15 -11.37 -5.98 -9.74
C GLU A 15 -12.69 -5.23 -9.90
N VAL A 16 -12.73 -4.22 -10.78
CA VAL A 16 -13.95 -3.47 -11.10
C VAL A 16 -15.01 -4.40 -11.70
N ALA A 17 -14.62 -5.30 -12.60
CA ALA A 17 -15.55 -6.22 -13.26
C ALA A 17 -16.13 -7.29 -12.33
N LEU A 18 -15.40 -7.70 -11.30
CA LEU A 18 -15.82 -8.72 -10.33
C LEU A 18 -16.47 -8.12 -9.07
N SER A 19 -16.44 -6.80 -8.91
CA SER A 19 -16.99 -6.12 -7.73
C SER A 19 -18.53 -6.14 -7.71
N ALA A 20 -19.09 -6.28 -6.51
CA ALA A 20 -20.51 -6.07 -6.27
C ALA A 20 -20.92 -4.59 -6.34
N ASP A 21 -19.96 -3.67 -6.17
CA ASP A 21 -20.12 -2.23 -6.35
C ASP A 21 -18.98 -1.67 -7.21
N PRO A 22 -19.09 -1.75 -8.56
CA PRO A 22 -18.05 -1.27 -9.47
C PRO A 22 -17.78 0.24 -9.32
N GLY A 23 -18.79 1.04 -8.95
CA GLY A 23 -18.66 2.48 -8.74
C GLY A 23 -17.76 2.80 -7.55
N ALA A 24 -18.01 2.15 -6.41
CA ALA A 24 -17.15 2.24 -5.24
C ALA A 24 -15.74 1.71 -5.51
N THR A 25 -15.58 0.64 -6.31
CA THR A 25 -14.26 0.14 -6.69
C THR A 25 -13.49 1.13 -7.56
N LEU A 26 -14.14 1.79 -8.53
CA LEU A 26 -13.50 2.87 -9.30
C LEU A 26 -13.07 4.04 -8.41
N ARG A 27 -13.92 4.41 -7.45
CA ARG A 27 -13.60 5.43 -6.45
C ARG A 27 -12.37 5.05 -5.63
N LYS A 28 -12.32 3.81 -5.13
CA LYS A 28 -11.20 3.26 -4.38
C LYS A 28 -9.90 3.43 -5.17
N TRP A 29 -9.87 2.97 -6.41
CA TRP A 29 -8.69 3.07 -7.28
C TRP A 29 -8.31 4.52 -7.60
N ARG A 30 -9.29 5.42 -7.79
CA ARG A 30 -9.01 6.84 -7.96
C ARG A 30 -8.31 7.43 -6.71
N GLU A 31 -8.80 7.09 -5.52
CA GLU A 31 -8.23 7.54 -4.24
C GLU A 31 -6.85 6.91 -3.99
N GLU A 32 -6.68 5.62 -4.30
CA GLU A 32 -5.38 4.92 -4.26
C GLU A 32 -4.36 5.46 -5.25
N PHE A 33 -4.73 6.28 -6.22
CA PHE A 33 -3.83 7.00 -7.12
C PHE A 33 -3.65 8.48 -6.75
N ASP A 34 -4.25 8.94 -5.64
CA ASP A 34 -4.33 10.35 -5.22
C ASP A 34 -4.83 11.26 -6.36
N VAL A 35 -5.86 10.81 -7.08
CA VAL A 35 -6.50 11.59 -8.14
C VAL A 35 -7.81 12.16 -7.62
N THR A 36 -8.02 13.46 -7.80
CA THR A 36 -9.31 14.09 -7.44
C THR A 36 -10.34 13.81 -8.52
N GLN A 37 -11.64 13.86 -8.19
CA GLN A 37 -12.70 13.72 -9.20
C GLN A 37 -12.57 14.76 -10.31
N THR A 38 -12.26 16.02 -9.96
CA THR A 38 -12.02 17.10 -10.92
C THR A 38 -10.86 16.75 -11.85
N ARG A 39 -9.74 16.25 -11.31
CA ARG A 39 -8.58 15.90 -12.11
C ARG A 39 -8.88 14.74 -13.06
N LEU A 40 -9.57 13.70 -12.58
CA LEU A 40 -9.97 12.58 -13.43
C LEU A 40 -10.94 13.04 -14.54
N ALA A 41 -11.86 13.95 -14.22
CA ALA A 41 -12.81 14.49 -15.17
C ALA A 41 -12.13 15.30 -16.29
N GLU A 42 -11.13 16.12 -15.96
CA GLU A 42 -10.28 16.82 -16.93
C GLU A 42 -9.59 15.85 -17.89
N GLU A 43 -9.01 14.77 -17.37
CA GLU A 43 -8.31 13.76 -18.18
C GLU A 43 -9.25 12.97 -19.09
N LEU A 44 -10.51 12.81 -18.68
CA LEU A 44 -11.53 12.09 -19.43
C LEU A 44 -12.35 12.98 -20.38
N ASP A 45 -12.09 14.29 -20.38
CA ASP A 45 -12.88 15.32 -21.09
C ASP A 45 -14.38 15.24 -20.75
N VAL A 46 -14.70 15.18 -19.45
CA VAL A 46 -16.07 15.16 -18.92
C VAL A 46 -16.22 16.12 -17.74
N SER A 47 -17.45 16.36 -17.27
CA SER A 47 -17.65 17.12 -16.03
C SER A 47 -17.37 16.27 -14.79
N ALA A 48 -16.92 16.91 -13.70
CA ALA A 48 -16.72 16.23 -12.41
C ALA A 48 -17.99 15.54 -11.87
N SER A 49 -19.18 16.05 -12.24
CA SER A 49 -20.45 15.40 -11.90
C SER A 49 -20.61 14.03 -12.55
N VAL A 50 -20.10 13.82 -13.78
CA VAL A 50 -20.15 12.50 -14.45
C VAL A 50 -19.29 11.49 -13.69
N VAL A 51 -18.09 11.88 -13.26
CA VAL A 51 -17.24 11.02 -12.42
C VAL A 51 -17.94 10.70 -11.10
N SER A 52 -18.48 11.71 -10.42
CA SER A 52 -19.22 11.52 -9.17
C SER A 52 -20.44 10.61 -9.34
N ASP A 53 -21.17 10.69 -10.46
CA ASP A 53 -22.35 9.84 -10.72
C ASP A 53 -22.01 8.36 -10.80
N TYR A 54 -20.88 8.01 -11.41
CA TYR A 54 -20.39 6.63 -11.44
C TYR A 54 -19.91 6.18 -10.06
N GLU A 55 -19.10 7.01 -9.39
CA GLU A 55 -18.52 6.67 -8.09
C GLU A 55 -19.55 6.56 -6.97
N SER A 56 -20.69 7.25 -7.08
CA SER A 56 -21.78 7.18 -6.11
C SER A 56 -22.83 6.11 -6.45
N GLY A 57 -22.64 5.35 -7.53
CA GLY A 57 -23.61 4.38 -8.00
C GLY A 57 -24.91 4.98 -8.58
N ARG A 58 -24.98 6.31 -8.81
CA ARG A 58 -26.14 6.92 -9.51
C ARG A 58 -26.25 6.43 -10.95
N ARG A 59 -25.11 6.08 -11.55
CA ARG A 59 -25.02 5.32 -12.79
C ARG A 59 -24.59 3.90 -12.46
N GLU A 60 -25.56 2.99 -12.48
CA GLU A 60 -25.30 1.58 -12.25
C GLU A 60 -24.41 1.01 -13.37
N ASN A 61 -23.46 0.16 -13.00
CA ASN A 61 -22.64 -0.66 -13.90
C ASN A 61 -21.92 0.12 -15.03
N PRO A 62 -20.70 0.66 -14.77
CA PRO A 62 -19.91 1.29 -15.81
C PRO A 62 -19.60 0.29 -16.93
N GLY A 63 -19.94 0.65 -18.18
CA GLY A 63 -19.62 -0.18 -19.34
C GLY A 63 -18.11 -0.34 -19.55
N ILE A 64 -17.69 -1.38 -20.28
CA ILE A 64 -16.26 -1.71 -20.48
C ILE A 64 -15.43 -0.54 -21.03
N GLY A 65 -16.01 0.30 -21.90
CA GLY A 65 -15.34 1.49 -22.43
C GLY A 65 -15.16 2.62 -21.41
N VAL A 66 -16.01 2.69 -20.38
CA VAL A 66 -15.82 3.62 -19.25
C VAL A 66 -14.71 3.11 -18.35
N VAL A 67 -14.76 1.82 -17.97
CA VAL A 67 -13.72 1.19 -17.15
C VAL A 67 -12.35 1.38 -17.79
N ARG A 68 -12.20 1.03 -19.08
CA ARG A 68 -10.93 1.19 -19.79
C ARG A 68 -10.41 2.63 -19.72
N ARG A 69 -11.24 3.62 -20.06
CA ARG A 69 -10.82 5.04 -20.05
C ARG A 69 -10.41 5.52 -18.67
N VAL A 70 -11.14 5.13 -17.62
CA VAL A 70 -10.78 5.50 -16.24
C VAL A 70 -9.44 4.88 -15.86
N VAL A 71 -9.24 3.58 -16.12
CA VAL A 71 -7.98 2.89 -15.81
C VAL A 71 -6.80 3.52 -16.56
N GLU A 72 -6.94 3.76 -17.87
CA GLU A 72 -5.92 4.42 -18.68
C GLU A 72 -5.61 5.82 -18.14
N ALA A 73 -6.63 6.63 -17.83
CA ALA A 73 -6.45 7.98 -17.29
C ALA A 73 -5.72 7.98 -15.93
N LEU A 74 -6.05 7.05 -15.02
CA LEU A 74 -5.35 6.95 -13.73
C LEU A 74 -3.86 6.61 -13.93
N LEU A 75 -3.56 5.68 -14.83
CA LEU A 75 -2.18 5.29 -15.16
C LEU A 75 -1.42 6.43 -15.83
N ASP A 76 -2.04 7.17 -16.75
CA ASP A 76 -1.44 8.32 -17.42
C ASP A 76 -1.19 9.49 -16.46
N VAL A 77 -2.04 9.67 -15.44
CA VAL A 77 -1.80 10.65 -14.37
C VAL A 77 -0.61 10.23 -13.51
N ASP A 78 -0.53 8.97 -13.09
CA ASP A 78 0.60 8.46 -12.30
C ASP A 78 1.92 8.57 -13.07
N GLU A 79 1.96 8.16 -14.34
CA GLU A 79 3.17 8.24 -15.16
C GLU A 79 3.68 9.66 -15.32
N ARG A 80 2.79 10.64 -15.55
CA ARG A 80 3.17 12.07 -15.59
C ARG A 80 3.70 12.58 -14.26
N ARG A 81 3.29 11.97 -13.13
CA ARG A 81 3.83 12.24 -11.79
C ARG A 81 5.10 11.44 -11.49
N GLY A 82 5.60 10.67 -12.46
CA GLY A 82 6.82 9.89 -12.34
C GLY A 82 6.58 8.40 -12.19
N GLY A 83 5.34 7.90 -12.09
CA GLY A 83 5.01 6.46 -12.11
C GLY A 83 5.19 5.74 -10.76
N ASP A 84 5.04 6.45 -9.65
CA ASP A 84 5.31 5.90 -8.32
C ASP A 84 4.32 4.81 -7.93
N ARG A 85 3.02 4.99 -8.21
CA ARG A 85 1.99 4.01 -7.88
C ARG A 85 2.18 2.74 -8.69
N VAL A 86 2.33 2.85 -10.02
CA VAL A 86 2.58 1.68 -10.89
C VAL A 86 3.79 0.88 -10.41
N ARG A 87 4.90 1.54 -10.06
CA ARG A 87 6.08 0.86 -9.53
C ARG A 87 5.85 0.21 -8.18
N GLN A 88 5.14 0.87 -7.27
CA GLN A 88 4.78 0.33 -5.96
C GLN A 88 3.94 -0.96 -6.10
N HIS A 89 2.87 -0.92 -6.89
CA HIS A 89 2.05 -2.10 -7.19
C HIS A 89 2.87 -3.25 -7.77
N ALA A 90 3.71 -2.94 -8.77
CA ALA A 90 4.52 -3.96 -9.43
C ALA A 90 5.50 -4.64 -8.47
N ARG A 91 6.09 -3.91 -7.52
CA ARG A 91 6.98 -4.48 -6.49
C ARG A 91 6.22 -5.40 -5.55
N VAL A 92 5.06 -4.96 -5.06
CA VAL A 92 4.21 -5.75 -4.14
C VAL A 92 3.73 -7.04 -4.81
N LEU A 93 3.23 -6.94 -6.05
CA LEU A 93 2.80 -8.08 -6.86
C LEU A 93 3.95 -9.02 -7.18
N SER A 94 5.12 -8.51 -7.58
CA SER A 94 6.31 -9.32 -7.86
C SER A 94 6.81 -10.06 -6.62
N ALA A 95 6.60 -9.49 -5.42
CA ALA A 95 6.89 -10.15 -4.15
C ALA A 95 5.83 -11.18 -3.73
N GLY A 96 4.76 -11.34 -4.52
CA GLY A 96 3.68 -12.29 -4.28
C GLY A 96 2.64 -11.82 -3.26
N PHE A 97 2.55 -10.51 -3.03
CA PHE A 97 1.62 -9.93 -2.06
C PHE A 97 0.43 -9.24 -2.71
N ASP A 98 -0.66 -9.17 -1.95
CA ASP A 98 -1.78 -8.30 -2.24
C ASP A 98 -1.58 -6.92 -1.59
N GLN A 99 -2.05 -5.86 -2.26
CA GLN A 99 -2.01 -4.49 -1.74
C GLN A 99 -2.85 -4.27 -0.48
N ASP A 100 -3.91 -5.06 -0.30
CA ASP A 100 -4.69 -5.09 0.94
C ASP A 100 -3.84 -5.52 2.15
N VAL A 101 -2.76 -6.27 1.90
CA VAL A 101 -1.87 -6.81 2.93
C VAL A 101 -0.60 -5.98 3.05
N VAL A 102 0.03 -5.67 1.91
CA VAL A 102 1.26 -4.88 1.82
C VAL A 102 0.96 -3.64 1.01
N HIS A 103 0.86 -2.50 1.69
CA HIS A 103 0.62 -1.23 1.05
C HIS A 103 1.82 -0.81 0.21
N ASP A 104 3.04 -0.93 0.73
CA ASP A 104 4.26 -0.59 0.01
C ASP A 104 5.40 -1.54 0.37
N LEU A 105 6.26 -1.81 -0.61
CA LEU A 105 7.50 -2.55 -0.44
C LEU A 105 8.56 -1.86 -1.27
N ARG A 106 9.57 -1.32 -0.60
CA ARG A 106 10.63 -0.56 -1.25
C ARG A 106 12.02 -0.96 -0.76
N GLU A 107 12.91 -1.16 -1.72
CA GLU A 107 14.34 -1.25 -1.51
C GLU A 107 14.96 0.13 -1.76
N TYR A 108 15.90 0.54 -0.91
CA TYR A 108 16.63 1.79 -1.06
C TYR A 108 17.90 1.56 -1.88
N GLU A 109 18.32 2.58 -2.63
CA GLU A 109 19.55 2.52 -3.44
C GLU A 109 20.82 2.45 -2.58
N ALA A 110 20.74 2.92 -1.33
CA ALA A 110 21.79 2.82 -0.33
C ALA A 110 21.16 2.69 1.07
N THR A 111 21.92 2.12 2.01
CA THR A 111 21.50 2.10 3.42
C THR A 111 21.36 3.53 3.95
N VAL A 112 20.29 3.76 4.69
CA VAL A 112 19.94 5.05 5.27
C VAL A 112 20.14 4.98 6.78
N PRO A 113 20.75 6.00 7.44
CA PRO A 113 20.83 6.05 8.89
C PRO A 113 19.45 5.99 9.53
N LEU A 114 19.28 5.16 10.56
CA LEU A 114 17.97 4.91 11.15
C LEU A 114 17.35 6.19 11.74
N GLY A 115 18.17 7.08 12.31
CA GLY A 115 17.72 8.40 12.78
C GLY A 115 17.24 9.36 11.66
N ARG A 116 17.61 9.14 10.40
CA ARG A 116 17.00 9.84 9.26
C ARG A 116 15.64 9.26 8.94
N PHE A 117 15.52 7.93 8.96
CA PHE A 117 14.24 7.24 8.77
C PHE A 117 13.21 7.66 9.83
N HIS A 118 13.56 7.62 11.12
CA HIS A 118 12.64 8.03 12.21
C HIS A 118 12.09 9.45 12.01
N ARG A 119 12.93 10.41 11.63
CA ARG A 119 12.51 11.79 11.35
C ARG A 119 11.61 11.89 10.12
N ALA A 120 11.81 11.04 9.11
CA ALA A 120 11.01 11.07 7.90
C ALA A 120 9.58 10.56 8.12
N VAL A 121 9.38 9.68 9.09
CA VAL A 121 8.08 9.10 9.45
C VAL A 121 7.49 9.68 10.75
N ASP A 122 8.09 10.74 11.29
CA ASP A 122 7.72 11.36 12.57
C ASP A 122 7.57 10.36 13.73
N ALA A 123 8.51 9.41 13.83
CA ALA A 123 8.42 8.33 14.82
C ALA A 123 9.02 8.72 16.18
N GLU A 124 8.29 8.36 17.23
CA GLU A 124 8.79 8.34 18.61
C GLU A 124 9.42 6.98 18.94
N THR A 125 10.63 6.98 19.51
CA THR A 125 11.28 5.72 19.93
C THR A 125 10.72 5.23 21.27
N VAL A 126 10.02 4.10 21.23
CA VAL A 126 9.48 3.42 22.43
C VAL A 126 10.46 2.41 23.03
N ALA A 127 11.24 1.72 22.19
CA ALA A 127 12.24 0.74 22.58
C ALA A 127 13.49 0.86 21.70
N ALA A 128 14.68 0.71 22.29
CA ALA A 128 15.94 0.81 21.56
C ALA A 128 16.26 -0.51 20.82
N GLY A 129 16.52 -0.38 19.52
CA GLY A 129 17.05 -1.47 18.68
C GLY A 129 18.58 -1.52 18.66
N ARG A 130 19.14 -2.49 17.92
CA ARG A 130 20.60 -2.65 17.73
C ARG A 130 21.08 -2.17 16.35
N ALA A 131 20.17 -1.85 15.45
CA ALA A 131 20.50 -1.46 14.08
C ALA A 131 20.68 0.07 13.98
N ASP A 132 21.71 0.49 13.27
CA ASP A 132 21.98 1.92 13.02
C ASP A 132 21.53 2.38 11.63
N THR A 133 21.13 1.45 10.78
CA THR A 133 20.74 1.71 9.39
C THR A 133 19.51 0.91 8.98
N VAL A 134 18.93 1.31 7.84
CA VAL A 134 17.83 0.63 7.16
C VAL A 134 18.08 0.64 5.64
N ALA A 135 17.88 -0.50 4.96
CA ALA A 135 18.06 -0.66 3.52
C ALA A 135 16.75 -0.68 2.72
N GLY A 136 15.61 -0.68 3.40
CA GLY A 136 14.29 -0.68 2.77
C GLY A 136 13.18 -0.67 3.81
N HIS A 137 11.94 -0.60 3.35
CA HIS A 137 10.77 -0.70 4.21
C HIS A 137 9.67 -1.56 3.58
N THR A 138 8.78 -2.05 4.43
CA THR A 138 7.51 -2.67 4.04
C THR A 138 6.41 -2.07 4.90
N VAL A 139 5.40 -1.47 4.27
CA VAL A 139 4.20 -0.93 4.94
C VAL A 139 3.10 -1.97 4.85
N ILE A 140 2.55 -2.36 6.00
CA ILE A 140 1.79 -3.58 6.20
C ILE A 140 0.46 -3.24 6.87
N ASN A 141 -0.64 -3.68 6.28
CA ASN A 141 -1.91 -3.72 6.99
C ASN A 141 -1.85 -4.82 8.06
N SER A 142 -1.77 -4.44 9.34
CA SER A 142 -1.57 -5.41 10.42
C SER A 142 -2.69 -6.45 10.49
N VAL A 143 -3.93 -6.00 10.31
CA VAL A 143 -5.11 -6.86 10.42
C VAL A 143 -5.17 -7.85 9.26
N ALA A 144 -4.94 -7.38 8.02
CA ALA A 144 -4.96 -8.23 6.85
C ALA A 144 -3.77 -9.20 6.84
N ALA A 145 -2.57 -8.74 7.21
CA ALA A 145 -1.37 -9.57 7.26
C ALA A 145 -1.53 -10.76 8.22
N ILE A 146 -1.99 -10.50 9.44
CA ILE A 146 -2.14 -11.55 10.48
C ILE A 146 -3.25 -12.53 10.12
N LYS A 147 -4.33 -12.07 9.46
CA LYS A 147 -5.45 -12.92 9.09
C LYS A 147 -5.21 -13.76 7.83
N ARG A 148 -4.41 -13.25 6.89
CA ARG A 148 -4.32 -13.80 5.53
C ARG A 148 -2.98 -14.45 5.22
N LEU A 149 -1.87 -13.98 5.81
CA LEU A 149 -0.55 -14.52 5.51
C LEU A 149 -0.27 -15.79 6.32
N SER A 150 0.23 -16.81 5.64
CA SER A 150 0.92 -17.92 6.30
C SER A 150 2.24 -17.44 6.92
N SER A 151 2.80 -18.25 7.82
CA SER A 151 4.11 -17.98 8.41
C SER A 151 5.21 -17.81 7.35
N GLU A 152 5.15 -18.58 6.25
CA GLU A 152 6.11 -18.47 5.14
C GLU A 152 5.95 -17.14 4.37
N GLU A 153 4.72 -16.72 4.08
CA GLU A 153 4.48 -15.45 3.39
C GLU A 153 4.83 -14.25 4.27
N PHE A 154 4.68 -14.37 5.58
CA PHE A 154 5.14 -13.34 6.52
C PHE A 154 6.66 -13.12 6.42
N TYR A 155 7.46 -14.15 6.14
CA TYR A 155 8.90 -13.99 5.89
C TYR A 155 9.20 -13.21 4.60
N ARG A 156 8.30 -13.22 3.61
CA ARG A 156 8.49 -12.44 2.38
C ARG A 156 8.36 -10.93 2.63
N LEU A 157 7.79 -10.50 3.78
CA LEU A 157 7.69 -9.08 4.16
C LEU A 157 9.07 -8.44 4.37
N TYR A 158 10.12 -9.24 4.57
CA TYR A 158 11.50 -8.77 4.65
C TYR A 158 12.11 -8.40 3.28
N GLY A 159 11.39 -8.61 2.17
CA GLY A 159 11.90 -8.26 0.84
C GLY A 159 13.24 -8.96 0.55
N GLN A 160 14.22 -8.21 0.04
CA GLN A 160 15.55 -8.76 -0.29
C GLN A 160 16.54 -8.78 0.87
N SER A 161 16.24 -8.10 1.98
CA SER A 161 17.16 -7.95 3.12
C SER A 161 16.44 -7.68 4.41
N THR A 162 16.94 -8.24 5.50
CA THR A 162 16.41 -8.06 6.84
C THR A 162 16.86 -6.75 7.49
N ASN A 163 17.79 -6.03 6.83
CA ASN A 163 18.08 -4.63 7.15
C ASN A 163 16.90 -3.74 6.71
N ARG A 164 15.75 -3.86 7.37
CA ARG A 164 14.47 -3.32 6.94
C ARG A 164 13.66 -2.73 8.09
N ALA A 165 12.86 -1.71 7.79
CA ALA A 165 11.78 -1.26 8.65
C ALA A 165 10.45 -1.94 8.27
N LEU A 166 9.81 -2.62 9.22
CA LEU A 166 8.43 -3.11 9.07
C LEU A 166 7.47 -2.09 9.69
N VAL A 167 6.62 -1.48 8.89
CA VAL A 167 5.67 -0.43 9.32
C VAL A 167 4.27 -1.01 9.32
N PHE A 168 3.72 -1.21 10.51
CA PHE A 168 2.39 -1.78 10.74
C PHE A 168 1.35 -0.66 10.84
N THR A 169 0.39 -0.63 9.93
CA THR A 169 -0.77 0.28 9.93
C THR A 169 -2.00 -0.39 10.56
N ASP A 170 -3.03 0.41 10.84
CA ASP A 170 -4.29 -0.04 11.47
C ASP A 170 -4.05 -0.79 12.80
N VAL A 171 -3.08 -0.31 13.58
CA VAL A 171 -2.70 -0.91 14.87
C VAL A 171 -3.55 -0.31 15.98
N THR A 172 -4.22 -1.15 16.77
CA THR A 172 -5.02 -0.69 17.91
C THR A 172 -4.25 -0.71 19.25
N ARG A 173 -3.54 -1.80 19.55
CA ARG A 173 -2.77 -1.97 20.81
C ARG A 173 -1.31 -2.38 20.61
N GLY A 174 -0.90 -2.71 19.39
CA GLY A 174 0.45 -3.20 19.09
C GLY A 174 0.71 -4.67 19.44
N GLU A 175 -0.12 -5.32 20.26
CA GLU A 175 0.07 -6.72 20.69
C GLU A 175 0.23 -7.68 19.51
N SER A 176 -0.72 -7.71 18.58
CA SER A 176 -0.73 -8.69 17.48
C SER A 176 0.51 -8.63 16.58
N PRO A 177 0.97 -7.46 16.07
CA PRO A 177 2.20 -7.38 15.30
C PRO A 177 3.45 -7.70 16.15
N LEU A 178 3.51 -7.28 17.42
CA LEU A 178 4.66 -7.55 18.28
C LEU A 178 4.78 -9.03 18.68
N VAL A 179 3.65 -9.70 18.94
CA VAL A 179 3.61 -11.14 19.17
C VAL A 179 4.03 -11.91 17.91
N ALA A 180 3.57 -11.50 16.73
CA ALA A 180 4.01 -12.09 15.46
C ALA A 180 5.53 -11.93 15.28
N LEU A 181 6.11 -10.79 15.66
CA LEU A 181 7.56 -10.58 15.55
C LEU A 181 8.40 -11.43 16.52
N ARG A 182 7.84 -11.89 17.65
CA ARG A 182 8.56 -12.77 18.61
C ARG A 182 8.93 -14.13 18.01
N VAL A 183 8.18 -14.59 17.02
CA VAL A 183 8.39 -15.91 16.39
C VAL A 183 9.17 -15.82 15.06
N VAL A 184 9.54 -14.61 14.65
CA VAL A 184 10.17 -14.36 13.35
C VAL A 184 11.65 -14.08 13.55
N THR A 185 12.48 -14.90 12.89
CA THR A 185 13.95 -14.75 12.89
C THR A 185 14.44 -14.65 11.44
N PRO A 186 15.24 -13.63 11.09
CA PRO A 186 15.84 -12.61 11.97
C PRO A 186 14.94 -11.41 12.24
N THR A 187 15.21 -10.70 13.34
CA THR A 187 14.53 -9.45 13.71
C THR A 187 14.84 -8.35 12.69
N PRO A 188 13.86 -7.54 12.27
CA PRO A 188 14.09 -6.41 11.36
C PRO A 188 14.93 -5.32 12.05
N SER A 189 15.53 -4.42 11.25
CA SER A 189 16.26 -3.25 11.76
C SER A 189 15.37 -2.32 12.58
N ALA A 190 14.10 -2.20 12.20
CA ALA A 190 13.12 -1.39 12.91
C ALA A 190 11.70 -1.92 12.74
N VAL A 191 10.86 -1.64 13.73
CA VAL A 191 9.42 -1.90 13.72
C VAL A 191 8.74 -0.58 14.05
N VAL A 192 7.79 -0.16 13.21
CA VAL A 192 7.00 1.05 13.43
C VAL A 192 5.54 0.64 13.57
N LEU A 193 4.90 1.10 14.64
CA LEU A 193 3.46 0.98 14.83
C LEU A 193 2.83 2.33 14.48
N HIS A 194 2.18 2.41 13.32
CA HIS A 194 1.64 3.66 12.80
C HIS A 194 0.25 3.94 13.38
N GLY A 195 0.03 5.19 13.83
CA GLY A 195 -1.27 5.67 14.29
C GLY A 195 -1.65 5.29 15.72
N ILE A 196 -0.68 4.85 16.53
CA ILE A 196 -0.87 4.52 17.95
C ILE A 196 -0.03 5.44 18.84
N GLU A 197 -0.60 5.88 19.95
CA GLU A 197 0.13 6.66 20.97
C GLU A 197 0.77 5.74 22.01
N ARG A 198 1.83 6.24 22.68
CA ARG A 198 2.52 5.50 23.75
C ARG A 198 1.57 5.05 24.87
N ALA A 199 0.51 5.82 25.15
CA ALA A 199 -0.46 5.50 26.20
C ALA A 199 -1.35 4.29 25.88
N ASP A 200 -1.57 4.01 24.59
CA ASP A 200 -2.40 2.91 24.11
C ASP A 200 -1.60 1.64 23.79
N LEU A 201 -0.27 1.75 23.90
CA LEU A 201 0.66 0.66 23.66
C LEU A 201 0.45 -0.46 24.68
N TRP A 202 0.43 -1.70 24.21
CA TRP A 202 0.39 -2.87 25.06
C TRP A 202 1.53 -2.85 26.10
N GLU A 203 1.24 -3.21 27.35
CA GLU A 203 2.18 -3.12 28.48
C GLU A 203 3.46 -3.96 28.32
N HIS A 204 3.45 -4.93 27.39
CA HIS A 204 4.56 -5.83 27.09
C HIS A 204 5.25 -5.53 25.74
N ALA A 205 4.99 -4.34 25.19
CA ALA A 205 5.55 -3.89 23.93
C ALA A 205 7.02 -3.47 24.04
#